data_AF-A0A2G9YFZ6-F1
#
_entry.id   AF-A0A2G9YFZ6-F1
#
_cell.length_a   1.000
_cell.length_b   1.000
_cell.length_c   1.000
_cell.angle_alpha   90.00
_cell.angle_beta   90.00
_cell.angle_gamma   90.00
#
_symmetry.space_group_name_H-M   'P 1'
#
loop_
_entity.id
_entity.type
_entity.pdbx_description
1 polymer ?
#
loop_
_entity_poly.entity_id
_entity_poly.type
_entity_poly.pdbx_seq_one_letter_code
_entity_poly.pdbx_strand_id
1 'polypeptide(L)'
;MTIKDLIKIYETKKKKYGLQAYRHISNVLKEAKAQHKKDFTGNDHEQSWRAFKGKNLEKLIEYIITDEVRALGLQVVNGNILERTNGSNLSKELSLVKRNLIVDYGEFGSHLPDVDLIIYDLKTSKIVAVLSSKVTLRERIAQTGYWKIKLASDEATKHIKVYFVTPDEDGTLTIKTPTKKGRAIVEVDTDGSYVLSETDIEESDKVKMFDKFIDDLKKLLK
;
A
#
# COMPACT_ATOMS: atom_id res chain seq x y z
N MET A 1 18.76 -12.92 -0.83
CA MET A 1 17.48 -12.43 -1.39
C MET A 1 17.32 -10.93 -1.09
N THR A 2 17.08 -10.12 -2.11
CA THR A 2 16.94 -8.66 -2.03
C THR A 2 15.68 -8.17 -2.75
N ILE A 3 15.33 -6.88 -2.61
CA ILE A 3 14.25 -6.27 -3.40
C ILE A 3 14.50 -6.38 -4.91
N LYS A 4 15.76 -6.29 -5.36
CA LYS A 4 16.10 -6.42 -6.79
C LYS A 4 15.77 -7.81 -7.32
N ASP A 5 15.97 -8.83 -6.49
CA ASP A 5 15.63 -10.21 -6.85
C ASP A 5 14.12 -10.40 -6.91
N LEU A 6 13.38 -9.80 -5.97
CA LEU A 6 11.91 -9.82 -5.97
C LEU A 6 11.32 -9.15 -7.22
N ILE A 7 11.86 -7.99 -7.60
CA ILE A 7 11.49 -7.29 -8.85
C ILE A 7 11.80 -8.16 -10.07
N LYS A 8 12.97 -8.82 -10.13
CA LYS A 8 13.29 -9.75 -11.23
C LYS A 8 12.27 -10.87 -11.34
N ILE A 9 11.87 -11.48 -10.21
CA ILE A 9 10.84 -12.52 -10.20
C ILE A 9 9.52 -11.94 -10.72
N TYR A 10 9.09 -10.77 -10.24
CA TYR A 10 7.90 -10.10 -10.74
C TYR A 10 7.96 -9.80 -12.24
N GLU A 11 9.09 -9.33 -12.77
CA GLU A 11 9.28 -9.09 -14.20
C GLU A 11 9.14 -10.37 -15.04
N THR A 12 9.51 -11.54 -14.52
CA THR A 12 9.20 -12.81 -15.20
C THR A 12 7.69 -13.07 -15.27
N LYS A 13 6.94 -12.71 -14.21
CA LYS A 13 5.47 -12.78 -14.21
C LYS A 13 4.89 -11.76 -15.18
N LYS A 14 5.41 -10.53 -15.22
CA LYS A 14 5.01 -9.48 -16.15
C LYS A 14 5.19 -9.91 -17.61
N LYS A 15 6.32 -10.53 -17.95
CA LYS A 15 6.55 -11.09 -19.30
C LYS A 15 5.58 -12.23 -19.65
N LYS A 16 5.19 -13.05 -18.69
CA LYS A 16 4.33 -14.22 -18.92
C LYS A 16 2.83 -13.86 -18.94
N TYR A 17 2.39 -12.98 -18.06
CA TYR A 17 0.97 -12.71 -17.80
C TYR A 17 0.52 -11.31 -18.21
N GLY A 18 1.43 -10.46 -18.68
CA GLY A 18 1.12 -9.10 -19.14
C GLY A 18 0.46 -8.27 -18.03
N LEU A 19 -0.70 -7.68 -18.37
CA LEU A 19 -1.49 -6.86 -17.44
C LEU A 19 -2.03 -7.65 -16.24
N GLN A 20 -2.10 -8.98 -16.30
CA GLN A 20 -2.56 -9.82 -15.19
C GLN A 20 -1.45 -10.21 -14.21
N ALA A 21 -0.22 -9.71 -14.40
CA ALA A 21 0.91 -10.07 -13.55
C ALA A 21 0.72 -9.71 -12.07
N TYR A 22 -0.08 -8.66 -11.78
CA TYR A 22 -0.42 -8.25 -10.42
C TYR A 22 -1.14 -9.37 -9.63
N ARG A 23 -1.83 -10.29 -10.30
CA ARG A 23 -2.51 -11.42 -9.65
C ARG A 23 -1.53 -12.40 -9.02
N HIS A 24 -0.30 -12.47 -9.54
CA HIS A 24 0.68 -13.48 -9.19
C HIS A 24 1.64 -13.05 -8.07
N ILE A 25 1.32 -12.00 -7.31
CA ILE A 25 2.19 -11.47 -6.25
C ILE A 25 2.41 -12.53 -5.15
N SER A 26 1.41 -13.32 -4.80
CA SER A 26 1.61 -14.45 -3.88
C SER A 26 2.58 -15.50 -4.43
N ASN A 27 2.62 -15.76 -5.75
CA ASN A 27 3.62 -16.67 -6.33
C ASN A 27 5.03 -16.05 -6.28
N VAL A 28 5.14 -14.75 -6.57
CA VAL A 28 6.40 -14.00 -6.45
C VAL A 28 6.97 -14.13 -5.02
N LEU A 29 6.12 -13.94 -4.00
CA LEU A 29 6.51 -14.09 -2.60
C LEU A 29 6.85 -15.54 -2.23
N LYS A 30 6.13 -16.53 -2.76
CA LYS A 30 6.43 -17.96 -2.54
C LYS A 30 7.80 -18.35 -3.12
N GLU A 31 8.09 -17.94 -4.35
CA GLU A 31 9.39 -18.18 -5.00
C GLU A 31 10.53 -17.47 -4.25
N ALA A 32 10.30 -16.23 -3.84
CA ALA A 32 11.26 -15.49 -3.04
C ALA A 32 11.51 -16.16 -1.67
N LYS A 33 10.50 -16.76 -1.04
CA LYS A 33 10.67 -17.51 0.23
C LYS A 33 11.64 -18.68 0.06
N ALA A 34 11.53 -19.41 -1.05
CA ALA A 34 12.37 -20.58 -1.30
C ALA A 34 13.85 -20.18 -1.41
N GLN A 35 14.15 -19.08 -2.11
CA GLN A 35 15.52 -18.59 -2.22
C GLN A 35 15.99 -17.90 -0.92
N HIS A 36 15.13 -17.14 -0.25
CA HIS A 36 15.44 -16.55 1.06
C HIS A 36 15.85 -17.63 2.07
N LYS A 37 15.18 -18.79 2.06
CA LYS A 37 15.54 -19.93 2.92
C LYS A 37 16.92 -20.50 2.63
N LYS A 38 17.34 -20.54 1.36
CA LYS A 38 18.68 -21.00 0.97
C LYS A 38 19.78 -20.05 1.45
N ASP A 39 19.49 -18.74 1.41
CA ASP A 39 20.44 -17.70 1.80
C ASP A 39 20.47 -17.47 3.32
N PHE A 40 19.54 -18.07 4.07
CA PHE A 40 19.33 -17.76 5.48
C PHE A 40 20.34 -18.47 6.38
N THR A 41 21.09 -17.68 7.15
CA THR A 41 21.95 -18.14 8.23
C THR A 41 21.37 -17.64 9.56
N GLY A 42 20.77 -18.52 10.36
CA GLY A 42 20.18 -18.16 11.64
C GLY A 42 19.25 -19.23 12.19
N ASN A 43 18.61 -18.93 13.32
CA ASN A 43 17.80 -19.92 14.07
C ASN A 43 16.29 -19.84 13.77
N ASP A 44 15.76 -18.68 13.37
CA ASP A 44 14.33 -18.51 13.05
C ASP A 44 14.14 -17.90 11.66
N HIS A 45 14.05 -18.77 10.66
CA HIS A 45 13.79 -18.37 9.28
C HIS A 45 12.41 -17.72 9.11
N GLU A 46 11.39 -18.15 9.87
CA GLU A 46 10.03 -17.64 9.68
C GLU A 46 9.90 -16.21 10.19
N GLN A 47 10.53 -15.86 11.31
CA GLN A 47 10.59 -14.48 11.78
C GLN A 47 11.32 -13.57 10.78
N SER A 48 12.49 -14.02 10.30
CA SER A 48 13.26 -13.30 9.28
C SER A 48 12.46 -13.10 7.99
N TRP A 49 11.79 -14.15 7.53
CA TRP A 49 10.94 -14.11 6.35
C TRP A 49 9.75 -13.17 6.51
N ARG A 50 9.07 -13.16 7.66
CA ARG A 50 7.94 -12.24 7.90
C ARG A 50 8.35 -10.77 7.79
N ALA A 51 9.49 -10.41 8.37
CA ALA A 51 10.05 -9.06 8.27
C ALA A 51 10.43 -8.72 6.81
N PHE A 52 11.11 -9.64 6.11
CA PHE A 52 11.46 -9.48 4.70
C PHE A 52 10.20 -9.30 3.82
N LYS A 53 9.20 -10.15 4.02
CA LYS A 53 7.98 -10.21 3.20
C LYS A 53 7.19 -8.91 3.28
N GLY A 54 6.96 -8.38 4.48
CA GLY A 54 6.21 -7.14 4.68
C GLY A 54 6.90 -5.95 4.01
N LYS A 55 8.17 -5.72 4.35
CA LYS A 55 8.95 -4.58 3.85
C LYS A 55 9.11 -4.59 2.32
N ASN A 56 9.26 -5.76 1.72
CA ASN A 56 9.44 -5.84 0.27
C ASN A 56 8.11 -5.90 -0.51
N LEU A 57 6.98 -6.22 0.12
CA LEU A 57 5.67 -6.05 -0.50
C LEU A 57 5.40 -4.58 -0.82
N GLU A 58 5.61 -3.69 0.16
CA GLU A 58 5.51 -2.24 0.00
C GLU A 58 6.34 -1.74 -1.18
N LYS A 59 7.64 -2.09 -1.22
CA LYS A 59 8.55 -1.70 -2.31
C LYS A 59 8.18 -2.29 -3.66
N LEU A 60 7.61 -3.50 -3.67
CA LEU A 60 7.15 -4.12 -4.90
C LEU A 60 5.90 -3.41 -5.43
N ILE A 61 4.97 -3.03 -4.55
CA ILE A 61 3.80 -2.22 -4.95
C ILE A 61 4.25 -0.86 -5.48
N GLU A 62 5.18 -0.18 -4.80
CA GLU A 62 5.79 1.06 -5.27
C GLU A 62 6.34 0.91 -6.70
N TYR A 63 7.13 -0.13 -6.94
CA TYR A 63 7.66 -0.44 -8.27
C TYR A 63 6.55 -0.65 -9.31
N ILE A 64 5.49 -1.39 -8.95
CA ILE A 64 4.38 -1.71 -9.87
C ILE A 64 3.63 -0.46 -10.31
N ILE A 65 3.35 0.46 -9.38
CA ILE A 65 2.46 1.61 -9.66
C ILE A 65 3.20 2.83 -10.18
N THR A 66 4.52 2.95 -9.96
CA THR A 66 5.26 4.19 -10.16
C THR A 66 5.10 4.76 -11.57
N ASP A 67 5.26 3.95 -12.61
CA ASP A 67 5.21 4.43 -13.99
C ASP A 67 3.80 4.91 -14.37
N GLU A 68 2.76 4.16 -13.98
CA GLU A 68 1.37 4.52 -14.26
C GLU A 68 0.93 5.75 -13.47
N VAL A 69 1.31 5.88 -12.20
CA VAL A 69 1.04 7.06 -11.37
C VAL A 69 1.73 8.29 -11.94
N ARG A 70 2.99 8.16 -12.39
CA ARG A 70 3.73 9.26 -13.04
C ARG A 70 3.12 9.67 -14.38
N ALA A 71 2.58 8.73 -15.14
CA ALA A 71 1.85 9.03 -16.38
C ALA A 71 0.59 9.89 -16.12
N LEU A 72 0.06 9.90 -14.90
CA LEU A 72 -1.03 10.78 -14.47
C LEU A 72 -0.55 12.16 -13.98
N GLY A 73 0.75 12.45 -14.02
CA GLY A 73 1.32 13.69 -13.49
C GLY A 73 1.50 13.71 -11.96
N LEU A 74 1.35 12.55 -11.31
CA LEU A 74 1.53 12.38 -9.87
C LEU A 74 2.91 11.79 -9.54
N GLN A 75 3.27 11.77 -8.26
CA GLN A 75 4.44 11.07 -7.74
C GLN A 75 4.05 10.10 -6.64
N VAL A 76 4.92 9.12 -6.42
CA VAL A 76 4.82 8.15 -5.32
C VAL A 76 6.05 8.32 -4.44
N VAL A 77 5.87 8.35 -3.12
CA VAL A 77 6.97 8.30 -2.15
C VAL A 77 6.66 7.30 -1.06
N ASN A 78 7.70 6.58 -0.62
CA ASN A 78 7.65 5.69 0.52
C ASN A 78 7.46 6.48 1.84
N GLY A 79 6.51 6.08 2.68
CA GLY A 79 6.21 6.76 3.93
C GLY A 79 7.38 6.81 4.90
N ASN A 80 8.23 5.78 4.92
CA ASN A 80 9.43 5.77 5.74
C ASN A 80 10.41 6.90 5.38
N ILE A 81 10.41 7.40 4.14
CA ILE A 81 11.26 8.54 3.75
C ILE A 81 10.82 9.79 4.51
N LEU A 82 9.51 10.04 4.62
CA LEU A 82 8.96 11.19 5.32
C LEU A 82 9.10 11.02 6.84
N GLU A 83 8.90 9.82 7.37
CA GLU A 83 8.99 9.54 8.80
C GLU A 83 10.43 9.64 9.33
N ARG A 84 11.39 8.97 8.68
CA ARG A 84 12.74 8.76 9.21
C ARG A 84 13.76 9.82 8.84
N THR A 85 13.48 10.64 7.83
CA THR A 85 14.39 11.70 7.41
C THR A 85 14.15 12.97 8.22
N ASN A 86 15.23 13.53 8.78
CA ASN A 86 15.17 14.83 9.43
C ASN A 86 14.69 15.90 8.42
N GLY A 87 13.80 16.79 8.85
CA GLY A 87 13.24 17.83 8.00
C GLY A 87 14.28 18.73 7.31
N SER A 88 15.45 18.94 7.92
CA SER A 88 16.56 19.68 7.30
C SER A 88 17.17 18.99 6.08
N ASN A 89 16.98 17.67 5.97
CA ASN A 89 17.55 16.82 4.92
C ASN A 89 16.50 16.42 3.87
N LEU A 90 15.23 16.84 4.06
CA LEU A 90 14.19 16.68 3.05
C LEU A 90 14.31 17.80 2.02
N SER A 91 14.04 17.46 0.76
CA SER A 91 13.79 18.49 -0.25
C SER A 91 12.59 19.36 0.15
N LYS A 92 12.51 20.58 -0.37
CA LYS A 92 11.36 21.47 -0.13
C LYS A 92 10.03 20.76 -0.44
N GLU A 93 9.98 20.04 -1.55
CA GLU A 93 8.84 19.23 -1.99
C GLU A 93 8.44 18.19 -0.93
N LEU A 94 9.36 17.33 -0.51
CA LEU A 94 9.04 16.27 0.46
C LEU A 94 8.72 16.84 1.85
N SER A 95 9.30 17.99 2.21
CA SER A 95 8.96 18.72 3.44
C SER A 95 7.52 19.23 3.41
N LEU A 96 7.05 19.73 2.25
CA LEU A 96 5.65 20.13 2.06
C LEU A 96 4.72 18.92 2.10
N VAL A 97 5.05 17.84 1.39
CA VAL A 97 4.26 16.58 1.44
C VAL A 97 4.15 16.08 2.88
N LYS A 98 5.26 16.05 3.63
CA LYS A 98 5.26 15.68 5.06
C LYS A 98 4.28 16.54 5.87
N ARG A 99 4.31 17.87 5.70
CA ARG A 99 3.41 18.80 6.40
C ARG A 99 1.94 18.61 6.02
N ASN A 100 1.67 18.32 4.74
CA ASN A 100 0.31 18.09 4.23
C ASN A 100 -0.30 16.75 4.69
N LEU A 101 0.47 15.90 5.39
CA LEU A 101 0.02 14.60 5.90
C LEU A 101 -0.14 14.54 7.42
N ILE A 102 0.36 15.55 8.14
CA ILE A 102 0.37 15.55 9.60
C ILE A 102 -1.06 15.52 10.16
N VAL A 103 -1.23 14.75 11.24
CA VAL A 103 -2.42 14.77 12.09
C VAL A 103 -2.08 15.52 13.38
N ASP A 104 -2.87 16.54 13.70
CA ASP A 104 -2.73 17.26 14.96
C ASP A 104 -3.48 16.54 16.09
N TYR A 105 -2.77 16.27 17.19
CA TYR A 105 -3.31 15.70 18.43
C TYR A 105 -3.39 16.74 19.55
N GLY A 106 -3.32 18.05 19.23
CA GLY A 106 -3.43 19.14 20.19
C GLY A 106 -2.22 19.20 21.12
N GLU A 107 -2.45 19.07 22.43
CA GLU A 107 -1.38 19.09 23.43
C GLU A 107 -0.34 17.96 23.25
N PHE A 108 -0.72 16.87 22.58
CA PHE A 108 0.19 15.74 22.28
C PHE A 108 0.99 15.95 20.98
N GLY A 109 0.83 17.10 20.34
CA GLY A 109 1.57 17.51 19.16
C GLY A 109 1.10 16.88 17.86
N SER A 110 1.96 16.98 16.85
CA SER A 110 1.67 16.62 15.46
C SER A 110 2.39 15.33 15.08
N HIS A 111 1.66 14.34 14.57
CA HIS A 111 2.19 13.02 14.22
C HIS A 111 1.87 12.65 12.78
N LEU A 112 2.76 11.88 12.16
CA LEU A 112 2.49 11.30 10.85
C LEU A 112 1.65 10.02 11.00
N PRO A 113 0.69 9.77 10.10
CA PRO A 113 0.01 8.49 10.03
C PRO A 113 0.97 7.38 9.57
N ASP A 114 0.74 6.16 10.05
CA ASP A 114 1.44 4.96 9.61
C ASP A 114 0.87 4.49 8.25
N VAL A 115 1.48 4.99 7.18
CA VAL A 115 1.15 4.69 5.78
C VAL A 115 2.42 4.27 5.03
N ASP A 116 2.27 3.31 4.11
CA ASP A 116 3.41 2.74 3.41
C ASP A 116 3.80 3.58 2.18
N LEU A 117 2.81 4.05 1.42
CA LEU A 117 3.03 4.86 0.21
C LEU A 117 2.15 6.10 0.20
N ILE A 118 2.68 7.20 -0.30
CA ILE A 118 1.96 8.46 -0.50
C ILE A 118 1.98 8.81 -1.98
N ILE A 119 0.80 9.10 -2.53
CA ILE A 119 0.61 9.60 -3.88
C ILE A 119 0.22 11.07 -3.81
N TYR A 120 0.99 11.93 -4.49
CA TYR A 120 0.80 13.38 -4.45
C TYR A 120 1.03 14.02 -5.82
N ASP A 121 0.46 15.20 -6.00
CA ASP A 121 0.69 16.04 -7.16
C ASP A 121 2.04 16.76 -7.04
N LEU A 122 2.91 16.60 -8.04
CA LEU A 122 4.28 17.13 -8.01
C LEU A 122 4.32 18.66 -7.95
N LYS A 123 3.38 19.34 -8.61
CA LYS A 123 3.39 20.80 -8.76
C LYS A 123 2.93 21.51 -7.50
N THR A 124 1.97 20.90 -6.81
CA THR A 124 1.28 21.49 -5.66
C THR A 124 1.68 20.86 -4.33
N SER A 125 2.37 19.71 -4.36
CA SER A 125 2.64 18.86 -3.19
C SER A 125 1.36 18.41 -2.46
N LYS A 126 0.19 18.51 -3.10
CA LYS A 126 -1.10 18.10 -2.55
C LYS A 126 -1.19 16.58 -2.61
N ILE A 127 -1.53 15.96 -1.48
CA ILE A 127 -1.68 14.51 -1.39
C ILE A 127 -3.05 14.12 -1.95
N VAL A 128 -3.05 13.14 -2.85
CA VAL A 128 -4.26 12.60 -3.48
C VAL A 128 -4.72 11.36 -2.73
N ALA A 129 -3.77 10.46 -2.44
CA ALA A 129 -4.05 9.20 -1.76
C ALA A 129 -2.85 8.73 -0.96
N VAL A 130 -3.12 7.92 0.06
CA VAL A 130 -2.14 7.13 0.80
C VAL A 130 -2.53 5.65 0.73
N LEU A 131 -1.53 4.79 0.73
CA LEU A 131 -1.72 3.34 0.71
C LEU A 131 -1.09 2.71 1.93
N SER A 132 -1.86 1.86 2.60
CA SER A 132 -1.34 0.82 3.47
C SER A 132 -1.31 -0.50 2.71
N SER A 133 -0.29 -1.31 2.93
CA SER A 133 -0.11 -2.60 2.30
C SER A 133 0.18 -3.66 3.35
N LYS A 134 -0.57 -4.77 3.30
CA LYS A 134 -0.26 -5.94 4.14
C LYS A 134 -0.54 -7.20 3.35
N VAL A 135 0.25 -8.24 3.62
CA VAL A 135 0.09 -9.56 3.02
C VAL A 135 -1.25 -10.21 3.42
N THR A 136 -1.62 -10.05 4.68
CA THR A 136 -2.83 -10.56 5.31
C THR A 136 -3.47 -9.43 6.10
N LEU A 137 -4.80 -9.37 6.15
CA LEU A 137 -5.50 -8.30 6.86
C LEU A 137 -5.47 -8.57 8.36
N ARG A 138 -6.02 -9.73 8.78
CA ARG A 138 -6.39 -10.02 10.16
C ARG A 138 -7.07 -8.80 10.82
N GLU A 139 -6.78 -8.52 12.09
CA GLU A 139 -7.23 -7.32 12.81
C GLU A 139 -6.54 -6.02 12.36
N ARG A 140 -5.42 -6.12 11.62
CA ARG A 140 -4.53 -4.97 11.31
C ARG A 140 -5.16 -3.97 10.36
N ILE A 141 -6.19 -4.35 9.61
CA ILE A 141 -6.95 -3.42 8.77
C ILE A 141 -7.58 -2.27 9.57
N ALA A 142 -7.83 -2.48 10.87
CA ALA A 142 -8.32 -1.42 11.76
C ALA A 142 -7.37 -0.22 11.85
N GLN A 143 -6.05 -0.41 11.67
CA GLN A 143 -5.08 0.68 11.65
C GLN A 143 -5.29 1.59 10.42
N THR A 144 -5.51 1.01 9.25
CA THR A 144 -5.81 1.78 8.03
C THR A 144 -7.14 2.54 8.18
N GLY A 145 -8.17 1.90 8.75
CA GLY A 145 -9.43 2.57 9.05
C GLY A 145 -9.28 3.73 10.04
N TYR A 146 -8.46 3.55 11.08
CA TYR A 146 -8.14 4.61 12.04
C TYR A 146 -7.51 5.83 11.37
N TRP A 147 -6.52 5.63 10.49
CA TRP A 147 -5.88 6.75 9.79
C TRP A 147 -6.82 7.47 8.83
N LYS A 148 -7.71 6.74 8.16
CA LYS A 148 -8.77 7.37 7.36
C LYS A 148 -9.65 8.27 8.21
N ILE A 149 -10.11 7.79 9.37
CA ILE A 149 -10.95 8.58 10.27
C ILE A 149 -10.19 9.83 10.74
N LYS A 150 -8.91 9.70 11.08
CA LYS A 150 -8.07 10.83 11.50
C LYS A 150 -7.89 11.88 10.40
N LEU A 151 -7.50 11.47 9.19
CA LEU A 151 -7.37 12.40 8.06
C LEU A 151 -8.71 13.02 7.67
N ALA A 152 -9.81 12.26 7.75
CA ALA A 152 -11.15 12.78 7.47
C ALA A 152 -11.65 13.82 8.49
N SER A 153 -11.08 13.84 9.69
CA SER A 153 -11.51 14.74 10.77
C SER A 153 -10.99 16.18 10.65
N ASP A 154 -10.03 16.43 9.75
CA ASP A 154 -9.43 17.75 9.54
C ASP A 154 -9.72 18.26 8.12
N GLU A 155 -10.20 19.50 7.99
CA GLU A 155 -10.50 20.14 6.71
C GLU A 155 -9.30 20.17 5.74
N ALA A 156 -8.08 20.30 6.26
CA ALA A 156 -6.86 20.32 5.47
C ALA A 156 -6.52 18.94 4.88
N THR A 157 -6.93 17.83 5.52
CA THR A 157 -6.55 16.47 5.11
C THR A 157 -7.71 15.58 4.69
N LYS A 158 -8.98 16.00 4.88
CA LYS A 158 -10.18 15.18 4.59
C LYS A 158 -10.35 14.75 3.13
N HIS A 159 -9.63 15.40 2.23
CA HIS A 159 -9.63 15.07 0.80
C HIS A 159 -8.72 13.88 0.46
N ILE A 160 -7.79 13.52 1.34
CA ILE A 160 -6.81 12.44 1.13
C ILE A 160 -7.54 11.10 1.18
N LYS A 161 -7.42 10.32 0.10
CA LYS A 161 -7.97 8.97 0.02
C LYS A 161 -7.08 7.95 0.72
N VAL A 162 -7.67 7.11 1.57
CA VAL A 162 -6.93 6.07 2.29
C VAL A 162 -7.29 4.70 1.73
N TYR A 163 -6.35 4.12 0.98
CA TYR A 163 -6.50 2.82 0.33
C TYR A 163 -5.70 1.71 1.01
N PHE A 164 -6.18 0.49 0.83
CA PHE A 164 -5.50 -0.71 1.28
C PHE A 164 -5.13 -1.63 0.11
N VAL A 165 -3.88 -2.11 0.04
CA VAL A 165 -3.44 -3.01 -1.03
C VAL A 165 -2.96 -4.32 -0.46
N THR A 166 -3.45 -5.44 -0.98
CA THR A 166 -3.16 -6.75 -0.38
C THR A 166 -3.22 -7.90 -1.37
N PRO A 167 -2.36 -8.93 -1.24
CA PRO A 167 -2.59 -10.23 -1.86
C PRO A 167 -3.73 -11.03 -1.21
N ASP A 168 -4.30 -10.58 -0.09
CA ASP A 168 -5.39 -11.23 0.65
C ASP A 168 -5.14 -12.72 0.95
N GLU A 169 -3.94 -13.07 1.44
CA GLU A 169 -3.55 -14.48 1.65
C GLU A 169 -4.38 -15.22 2.72
N ASP A 170 -5.16 -14.50 3.54
CA ASP A 170 -6.12 -15.07 4.51
C ASP A 170 -7.57 -15.07 3.99
N GLY A 171 -7.77 -14.67 2.74
CA GLY A 171 -9.07 -14.64 2.06
C GLY A 171 -10.09 -13.77 2.77
N THR A 172 -9.65 -12.70 3.44
CA THR A 172 -10.52 -11.83 4.23
C THR A 172 -11.49 -11.07 3.33
N LEU A 173 -11.06 -10.69 2.12
CA LEU A 173 -11.83 -9.89 1.18
C LEU A 173 -12.56 -10.73 0.12
N THR A 174 -12.26 -12.03 0.03
CA THR A 174 -12.77 -12.93 -1.03
C THR A 174 -14.29 -12.98 -1.14
N ILE A 175 -15.02 -13.13 -0.01
CA ILE A 175 -16.49 -13.28 0.01
C ILE A 175 -17.16 -12.10 0.69
N LYS A 176 -18.35 -11.71 0.22
CA LYS A 176 -19.16 -10.63 0.80
C LYS A 176 -20.11 -11.17 1.86
N THR A 177 -20.66 -12.36 1.68
CA THR A 177 -21.63 -12.96 2.61
C THR A 177 -21.30 -14.43 2.90
N PRO A 178 -21.15 -14.83 4.18
CA PRO A 178 -21.15 -13.97 5.38
C PRO A 178 -19.93 -13.04 5.41
N THR A 179 -20.15 -11.78 5.82
CA THR A 179 -19.08 -10.77 5.83
C THR A 179 -18.10 -11.05 6.97
N LYS A 180 -16.81 -11.19 6.63
CA LYS A 180 -15.73 -11.21 7.64
C LYS A 180 -15.53 -9.81 8.21
N LYS A 181 -15.20 -9.71 9.51
CA LYS A 181 -14.95 -8.44 10.20
C LYS A 181 -13.98 -7.52 9.45
N GLY A 182 -12.87 -8.08 8.93
CA GLY A 182 -11.88 -7.31 8.19
C GLY A 182 -12.44 -6.70 6.91
N ARG A 183 -13.29 -7.42 6.17
CA ARG A 183 -14.00 -6.88 5.01
C ARG A 183 -14.98 -5.78 5.41
N ALA A 184 -15.74 -5.95 6.49
CA ALA A 184 -16.63 -4.90 6.98
C ALA A 184 -15.88 -3.58 7.28
N ILE A 185 -14.69 -3.65 7.88
CA ILE A 185 -13.85 -2.46 8.13
C ILE A 185 -13.41 -1.80 6.82
N VAL A 186 -13.03 -2.57 5.78
CA VAL A 186 -12.71 -1.98 4.47
C VAL A 186 -13.93 -1.28 3.87
N GLU A 187 -15.08 -1.94 3.90
CA GLU A 187 -16.31 -1.43 3.29
C GLU A 187 -16.84 -0.18 4.03
N VAL A 188 -16.59 -0.04 5.33
CA VAL A 188 -17.13 1.07 6.14
C VAL A 188 -16.08 2.16 6.37
N ASP A 189 -14.88 1.78 6.80
CA ASP A 189 -13.90 2.69 7.42
C ASP A 189 -12.72 3.08 6.52
N THR A 190 -12.63 2.59 5.28
CA THR A 190 -11.61 3.04 4.30
C THR A 190 -12.24 3.67 3.05
N ASP A 191 -11.42 4.26 2.17
CA ASP A 191 -11.86 4.72 0.84
C ASP A 191 -11.84 3.59 -0.21
N GLY A 192 -11.24 2.45 0.13
CA GLY A 192 -11.22 1.26 -0.72
C GLY A 192 -10.02 0.35 -0.49
N SER A 193 -10.01 -0.75 -1.21
CA SER A 193 -8.97 -1.76 -1.23
C SER A 193 -8.81 -2.39 -2.60
N TYR A 194 -7.58 -2.83 -2.87
CA TYR A 194 -7.19 -3.42 -4.15
C TYR A 194 -6.45 -4.74 -3.93
N VAL A 195 -6.97 -5.81 -4.54
CA VAL A 195 -6.50 -7.18 -4.32
C VAL A 195 -5.56 -7.65 -5.45
N LEU A 196 -4.41 -8.17 -5.03
CA LEU A 196 -3.29 -8.65 -5.85
C LEU A 196 -3.24 -10.19 -5.88
N SER A 197 -4.40 -10.83 -6.12
CA SER A 197 -4.55 -12.29 -6.00
C SER A 197 -4.98 -12.96 -7.31
N GLU A 198 -4.61 -14.22 -7.47
CA GLU A 198 -5.13 -15.09 -8.52
C GLU A 198 -6.61 -15.42 -8.28
N THR A 199 -7.01 -15.52 -7.01
CA THR A 199 -8.38 -15.78 -6.60
C THR A 199 -9.23 -14.55 -6.84
N ASP A 200 -10.30 -14.70 -7.62
CA ASP A 200 -11.31 -13.65 -7.77
C ASP A 200 -12.03 -13.40 -6.45
N ILE A 201 -12.43 -12.15 -6.25
CA ILE A 201 -13.17 -11.71 -5.07
C ILE A 201 -14.55 -11.24 -5.49
N GLU A 202 -15.52 -11.32 -4.57
CA GLU A 202 -16.79 -10.63 -4.75
C GLU A 202 -16.57 -9.12 -4.62
N GLU A 203 -16.48 -8.40 -5.74
CA GLU A 203 -16.17 -6.97 -5.75
C GLU A 203 -17.30 -6.08 -5.19
N SER A 204 -16.92 -4.88 -4.77
CA SER A 204 -17.80 -3.76 -4.38
C SER A 204 -17.18 -2.43 -4.81
N ASP A 205 -17.82 -1.32 -4.46
CA ASP A 205 -17.25 0.02 -4.67
C ASP A 205 -15.93 0.25 -3.91
N LYS A 206 -15.68 -0.52 -2.84
CA LYS A 206 -14.50 -0.41 -1.98
C LYS A 206 -13.63 -1.66 -1.93
N VAL A 207 -14.05 -2.80 -2.45
CA VAL A 207 -13.25 -4.02 -2.52
C VAL A 207 -13.14 -4.43 -3.98
N LYS A 208 -11.97 -4.20 -4.60
CA LYS A 208 -11.77 -4.42 -6.04
C LYS A 208 -10.51 -5.20 -6.32
N MET A 209 -10.45 -5.85 -7.47
CA MET A 209 -9.21 -6.32 -8.03
C MET A 209 -8.32 -5.13 -8.43
N PHE A 210 -7.00 -5.34 -8.39
CA PHE A 210 -6.03 -4.25 -8.53
C PHE A 210 -6.00 -3.61 -9.92
N ASP A 211 -6.53 -4.26 -10.95
CA ASP A 211 -6.69 -3.67 -12.30
C ASP A 211 -7.56 -2.40 -12.30
N LYS A 212 -8.38 -2.17 -11.25
CA LYS A 212 -9.18 -0.94 -11.11
C LYS A 212 -8.42 0.25 -10.52
N PHE A 213 -7.24 0.02 -9.93
CA PHE A 213 -6.55 1.01 -9.12
C PHE A 213 -6.24 2.30 -9.86
N ILE A 214 -5.60 2.20 -11.03
CA ILE A 214 -5.17 3.37 -11.81
C ILE A 214 -6.36 4.15 -12.35
N ASP A 215 -7.43 3.46 -12.75
CA ASP A 215 -8.64 4.13 -13.25
C ASP A 215 -9.42 4.82 -12.13
N ASP A 216 -9.43 4.27 -10.92
CA ASP A 216 -10.00 4.94 -9.76
C ASP A 216 -9.15 6.16 -9.35
N LEU A 217 -7.82 6.06 -9.42
CA LEU A 217 -6.92 7.19 -9.17
C LEU A 217 -7.15 8.33 -10.17
N LYS A 218 -7.34 8.03 -11.47
CA LYS A 218 -7.67 9.02 -12.51
C LYS A 218 -8.95 9.79 -12.19
N LYS A 219 -9.95 9.15 -11.59
CA LYS A 219 -11.22 9.81 -11.23
C LYS A 219 -11.04 10.87 -10.13
N LEU A 220 -10.00 10.75 -9.30
CA LEU A 220 -9.70 11.73 -8.25
C LEU A 220 -9.07 13.02 -8.77
N LEU A 221 -8.60 13.03 -10.03
CA LEU A 221 -7.96 14.18 -10.66
C LEU A 221 -8.93 15.07 -11.44
N LYS A 222 -10.23 14.77 -11.37
CA LYS A 222 -11.30 15.50 -12.04
C LYS A 222 -11.95 16.53 -11.12
#